data_AF-A0A2E1RZ46-F1
#
_entry.id   AF-A0A2E1RZ46-F1
#
_cell.length_a   1.000
_cell.length_b   1.000
_cell.length_c   1.000
_cell.angle_alpha   90.00
_cell.angle_beta   90.00
_cell.angle_gamma   90.00
#
_symmetry.space_group_name_H-M   'P 1'
#
loop_
_entity.id
_entity.type
_entity.pdbx_description
1 polymer ?
#
loop_
_entity_poly.entity_id
_entity_poly.type
_entity_poly.pdbx_seq_one_letter_code
_entity_poly.pdbx_strand_id
1 'polypeptide(L)'
;MPSPVVTPKLVACVATTQTATIWLGSRVGEKLAVKIAKHGHPAGAHIEHEARILSQLEGIDGIPQLVWLGEFHGKTAFAYHWIDGLNLRLWTQKQNIRETDWEKFQKVLMACHQENIVHGDIKAGNCLLCRDGSAHFIDFGKSSLSSKERLMHDWACLTKLKSEFGNVRQEA
;
A
#
# COMPACT_ATOMS: atom_id res chain seq x y z
N MET A 1 -11.86 -14.61 25.51
CA MET A 1 -11.26 -15.28 24.34
C MET A 1 -11.24 -14.27 23.20
N PRO A 2 -10.08 -13.92 22.61
CA PRO A 2 -10.10 -13.17 21.35
C PRO A 2 -10.90 -13.96 20.31
N SER A 3 -11.80 -13.30 19.59
CA SER A 3 -12.67 -13.95 18.60
C SER A 3 -11.82 -14.70 17.57
N PRO A 4 -12.16 -15.94 17.17
CA PRO A 4 -11.43 -16.63 16.11
C PRO A 4 -11.43 -15.75 14.86
N VAL A 5 -10.25 -15.36 14.39
CA VAL A 5 -10.14 -14.43 13.27
C VAL A 5 -10.67 -15.12 12.02
N VAL A 6 -11.93 -14.83 11.67
CA VAL A 6 -12.63 -15.48 10.56
C VAL A 6 -11.87 -15.23 9.26
N THR A 7 -11.52 -16.30 8.56
CA THR A 7 -10.85 -16.23 7.25
C THR A 7 -11.72 -15.44 6.26
N PRO A 8 -11.17 -14.43 5.57
CA PRO A 8 -11.91 -13.68 4.56
C PRO A 8 -12.41 -14.57 3.42
N LYS A 9 -13.60 -14.30 2.90
CA LYS A 9 -14.06 -14.89 1.64
C LYS A 9 -13.45 -14.12 0.46
N LEU A 10 -12.89 -14.81 -0.52
CA LEU A 10 -12.41 -14.18 -1.75
C LEU A 10 -13.60 -13.86 -2.67
N VAL A 11 -13.67 -12.63 -3.18
CA VAL A 11 -14.78 -12.13 -3.99
C VAL A 11 -14.35 -11.96 -5.45
N ALA A 12 -13.27 -11.23 -5.71
CA ALA A 12 -12.79 -10.97 -7.07
C ALA A 12 -11.28 -10.79 -7.12
N CYS A 13 -10.62 -11.25 -8.18
CA CYS A 13 -9.21 -10.98 -8.40
C CYS A 13 -9.03 -9.53 -8.85
N VAL A 14 -8.24 -8.76 -8.12
CA VAL A 14 -7.99 -7.33 -8.39
C VAL A 14 -6.71 -7.16 -9.19
N ALA A 15 -5.65 -7.86 -8.82
CA ALA A 15 -4.36 -7.75 -9.49
C ALA A 15 -3.52 -9.01 -9.29
N THR A 16 -2.58 -9.24 -10.20
CA THR A 16 -1.57 -10.29 -10.08
C THR A 16 -0.20 -9.66 -10.26
N THR A 17 0.68 -9.81 -9.28
CA THR A 17 2.06 -9.33 -9.32
C THR A 17 3.01 -10.50 -9.58
N GLN A 18 4.31 -10.25 -9.60
CA GLN A 18 5.31 -11.32 -9.72
C GLN A 18 5.28 -12.26 -8.50
N THR A 19 5.00 -11.73 -7.31
CA THR A 19 5.14 -12.46 -6.03
C THR A 19 3.81 -12.85 -5.38
N ALA A 20 2.71 -12.18 -5.74
CA ALA A 20 1.41 -12.38 -5.09
C ALA A 20 0.23 -12.19 -6.05
N THR A 21 -0.94 -12.60 -5.59
CA THR A 21 -2.24 -12.26 -6.20
C THR A 21 -3.05 -11.47 -5.17
N ILE A 22 -3.60 -10.34 -5.59
CA ILE A 22 -4.44 -9.47 -4.77
C ILE A 22 -5.90 -9.73 -5.11
N TRP A 23 -6.69 -10.01 -4.09
CA TRP A 23 -8.12 -10.24 -4.18
C TRP A 23 -8.88 -9.20 -3.40
N LEU A 24 -10.03 -8.78 -3.91
CA LEU A 24 -11.09 -8.21 -3.08
C LEU A 24 -11.66 -9.36 -2.26
N GLY A 25 -11.65 -9.23 -0.95
CA GLY A 25 -12.26 -10.15 -0.02
C GLY A 25 -13.39 -9.51 0.78
N SER A 26 -14.18 -10.33 1.46
CA SER A 26 -15.19 -9.89 2.41
C SER A 26 -15.14 -10.67 3.70
N ARG A 27 -15.27 -9.96 4.82
CA ARG A 27 -15.36 -10.55 6.17
C ARG A 27 -16.42 -9.78 6.97
N VAL A 28 -17.48 -10.47 7.38
CA VAL A 28 -18.58 -9.87 8.17
C VAL A 28 -19.12 -8.57 7.53
N GLY A 29 -19.23 -8.53 6.20
CA GLY A 29 -19.71 -7.37 5.45
C GLY A 29 -18.64 -6.30 5.14
N GLU A 30 -17.47 -6.36 5.77
CA GLU A 30 -16.35 -5.47 5.48
C GLU A 30 -15.63 -5.89 4.19
N LYS A 31 -15.18 -4.90 3.41
CA LYS A 31 -14.33 -5.14 2.23
C LYS A 31 -12.87 -5.15 2.66
N LEU A 32 -12.14 -6.15 2.18
CA LEU A 32 -10.72 -6.32 2.46
C LEU A 32 -9.93 -6.45 1.15
N ALA A 33 -8.67 -6.02 1.17
CA ALA A 33 -7.70 -6.42 0.16
C ALA A 33 -6.89 -7.60 0.71
N VAL A 34 -7.00 -8.76 0.06
CA VAL A 34 -6.37 -10.01 0.48
C VAL A 34 -5.20 -10.31 -0.46
N LYS A 35 -3.98 -10.32 0.07
CA LYS A 35 -2.75 -10.63 -0.67
C LYS A 35 -2.35 -12.07 -0.40
N ILE A 36 -2.24 -12.89 -1.46
CA ILE A 36 -1.92 -14.32 -1.38
C ILE A 36 -0.62 -14.59 -2.13
N ALA A 37 0.34 -15.28 -1.51
CA ALA A 37 1.63 -15.62 -2.12
C ALA A 37 1.46 -16.50 -3.36
N LYS A 38 2.33 -16.31 -4.37
CA LYS A 38 2.48 -17.27 -5.47
C LYS A 38 3.37 -18.45 -5.06
N HIS A 39 3.16 -19.59 -5.72
CA HIS A 39 3.92 -20.83 -5.47
C HIS A 39 5.38 -20.68 -5.96
N GLY A 40 6.35 -21.28 -5.28
CA GLY A 40 7.71 -21.48 -5.79
C GLY A 40 8.68 -20.29 -5.70
N HIS A 41 8.36 -19.24 -4.94
CA HIS A 41 9.29 -18.15 -4.62
C HIS A 41 9.55 -18.10 -3.10
N PRO A 42 10.56 -17.36 -2.61
CA PRO A 42 10.58 -16.87 -1.22
C PRO A 42 9.40 -15.91 -0.93
N ALA A 43 8.27 -16.03 -1.64
CA ALA A 43 7.08 -15.19 -1.56
C ALA A 43 6.42 -15.23 -0.18
N GLY A 44 6.56 -16.32 0.57
CA GLY A 44 6.16 -16.37 1.98
C GLY A 44 6.92 -15.33 2.81
N ALA A 45 8.24 -15.27 2.66
CA ALA A 45 9.08 -14.31 3.38
C ALA A 45 8.75 -12.85 3.02
N HIS A 46 8.41 -12.55 1.76
CA HIS A 46 7.99 -11.21 1.35
C HIS A 46 6.64 -10.80 1.97
N ILE A 47 5.67 -11.72 2.02
CA ILE A 47 4.35 -11.45 2.61
C ILE A 47 4.45 -11.30 4.13
N GLU A 48 5.23 -12.16 4.80
CA GLU A 48 5.49 -12.03 6.24
C GLU A 48 6.27 -10.75 6.57
N HIS A 49 7.23 -10.39 5.73
CA HIS A 49 7.97 -9.14 5.88
C HIS A 49 7.06 -7.92 5.78
N GLU A 50 6.22 -7.86 4.77
CA GLU A 50 5.26 -6.77 4.60
C GLU A 50 4.25 -6.71 5.76
N ALA A 51 3.71 -7.86 6.18
CA ALA A 51 2.80 -7.90 7.33
C ALA A 51 3.48 -7.35 8.60
N ARG A 52 4.75 -7.71 8.85
CA ARG A 52 5.52 -7.20 9.99
C ARG A 52 5.71 -5.69 9.93
N ILE A 53 6.04 -5.15 8.75
CA ILE A 53 6.18 -3.70 8.55
C ILE A 53 4.86 -2.98 8.79
N LEU A 54 3.76 -3.50 8.25
CA LEU A 54 2.42 -2.93 8.46
C LEU A 54 2.01 -2.94 9.93
N SER A 55 2.37 -3.99 10.69
CA SER A 55 2.14 -4.03 12.14
C SER A 55 2.97 -2.99 12.90
N GLN A 56 4.17 -2.64 12.44
CA GLN A 56 4.98 -1.58 13.06
C GLN A 56 4.44 -0.17 12.77
N LEU A 57 3.79 0.00 11.62
CA LEU A 57 3.19 1.27 11.18
C LEU A 57 1.71 1.38 11.56
N GLU A 58 1.20 0.49 12.42
CA GLU A 58 -0.20 0.49 12.82
C GLU A 58 -0.58 1.81 13.52
N GLY A 59 -1.72 2.38 13.12
CA GLY A 59 -2.22 3.64 13.66
C GLY A 59 -1.78 4.89 12.90
N ILE A 60 -0.89 4.77 11.90
CA ILE A 60 -0.54 5.89 11.01
C ILE A 60 -1.59 6.04 9.92
N ASP A 61 -2.20 7.22 9.84
CA ASP A 61 -3.11 7.58 8.75
C ASP A 61 -2.40 7.50 7.40
N GLY A 62 -3.04 6.87 6.42
CA GLY A 62 -2.47 6.66 5.08
C GLY A 62 -1.67 5.35 4.93
N ILE A 63 -1.63 4.51 5.96
CA ILE A 63 -1.04 3.17 5.93
C ILE A 63 -2.15 2.10 6.00
N PRO A 64 -2.09 1.03 5.19
CA PRO A 64 -3.07 -0.04 5.23
C PRO A 64 -3.07 -0.74 6.59
N GLN A 65 -4.25 -0.81 7.23
CA GLN A 65 -4.39 -1.50 8.51
C GLN A 65 -4.50 -3.02 8.31
N LEU A 66 -3.50 -3.76 8.78
CA LEU A 66 -3.50 -5.23 8.77
C LEU A 66 -4.60 -5.76 9.71
N VAL A 67 -5.47 -6.64 9.22
CA VAL A 67 -6.61 -7.17 9.99
C VAL A 67 -6.70 -8.69 10.03
N TRP A 68 -5.88 -9.37 9.23
CA TRP A 68 -5.83 -10.82 9.18
C TRP A 68 -4.49 -11.29 8.61
N LEU A 69 -3.93 -12.35 9.18
CA LEU A 69 -2.78 -13.09 8.67
C LEU A 69 -3.14 -14.58 8.75
N GLY A 70 -2.86 -15.33 7.70
CA GLY A 70 -3.18 -16.74 7.63
C GLY A 70 -2.78 -17.34 6.28
N GLU A 71 -3.56 -18.30 5.79
CA GLU A 71 -3.22 -19.01 4.56
C GLU A 71 -4.44 -19.33 3.71
N PHE A 72 -4.23 -19.44 2.39
CA PHE A 72 -5.17 -20.03 1.44
C PHE A 72 -4.48 -21.16 0.69
N HIS A 73 -5.00 -22.39 0.80
CA HIS A 73 -4.43 -23.58 0.14
C HIS A 73 -2.91 -23.75 0.37
N GLY A 74 -2.46 -23.57 1.62
CA GLY A 74 -1.05 -23.68 2.02
C GLY A 74 -0.15 -22.54 1.52
N LYS A 75 -0.73 -21.42 1.07
CA LYS A 75 -0.01 -20.21 0.68
C LYS A 75 -0.26 -19.13 1.71
N THR A 76 0.82 -18.56 2.26
CA THR A 76 0.77 -17.40 3.16
C THR A 76 -0.04 -16.28 2.53
N ALA A 77 -0.90 -15.69 3.33
CA ALA A 77 -1.76 -14.60 2.94
C ALA A 77 -2.01 -13.66 4.12
N PHE A 78 -2.25 -12.39 3.80
CA PHE A 78 -2.77 -11.44 4.77
C PHE A 78 -3.89 -10.62 4.15
N ALA A 79 -4.62 -9.90 4.99
CA ALA A 79 -5.59 -8.92 4.55
C ALA A 79 -5.47 -7.61 5.34
N TYR A 80 -5.69 -6.50 4.65
CA TYR A 80 -5.92 -5.19 5.23
C TYR A 80 -7.27 -4.63 4.79
N HIS A 81 -7.77 -3.62 5.51
CA HIS A 81 -9.00 -2.92 5.14
C HIS A 81 -8.91 -2.40 3.69
N TRP A 82 -9.97 -2.59 2.91
CA TRP A 82 -10.00 -2.10 1.54
C TRP A 82 -9.92 -0.57 1.50
N ILE A 83 -8.97 -0.04 0.75
CA ILE A 83 -8.83 1.40 0.50
C ILE A 83 -9.55 1.71 -0.80
N ASP A 84 -10.63 2.49 -0.74
CA ASP A 84 -11.40 2.92 -1.91
C ASP A 84 -10.75 4.14 -2.60
N GLY A 85 -9.55 3.91 -3.12
CA GLY A 85 -8.75 4.91 -3.83
C GLY A 85 -8.24 4.41 -5.18
N LEU A 86 -7.89 5.34 -6.07
CA LEU A 86 -7.19 5.01 -7.31
C LEU A 86 -5.71 5.26 -7.13
N ASN A 87 -4.88 4.38 -7.71
CA ASN A 87 -3.46 4.68 -7.79
C ASN A 87 -3.22 5.89 -8.71
N LEU A 88 -2.14 6.63 -8.47
CA LEU A 88 -1.88 7.88 -9.20
C LEU A 88 -1.76 7.68 -10.71
N ARG A 89 -1.30 6.50 -11.18
CA ARG A 89 -1.26 6.19 -12.62
C ARG A 89 -2.66 6.21 -13.26
N LEU A 90 -3.68 5.76 -12.53
CA LEU A 90 -5.08 5.81 -12.99
C LEU A 90 -5.76 7.13 -12.65
N TRP A 91 -5.40 7.76 -11.53
CA TRP A 91 -5.97 9.04 -11.12
C TRP A 91 -5.68 10.12 -12.15
N THR A 92 -4.44 10.25 -12.61
CA THR A 92 -4.05 11.33 -13.54
C THR A 92 -4.64 11.19 -14.94
N GLN A 93 -5.13 10.01 -15.30
CA GLN A 93 -5.92 9.83 -16.52
C GLN A 93 -7.32 10.45 -16.41
N LYS A 94 -7.77 10.73 -15.18
CA LYS A 94 -9.12 11.25 -14.88
C LYS A 94 -9.08 12.69 -14.38
N GLN A 95 -8.11 13.03 -13.54
CA GLN A 95 -8.04 14.30 -12.82
C GLN A 95 -6.58 14.67 -12.50
N ASN A 96 -6.30 15.97 -12.45
CA ASN A 96 -5.02 16.47 -11.97
C ASN A 96 -4.86 16.25 -10.46
N ILE A 97 -3.61 16.07 -10.02
CA ILE A 97 -3.28 15.98 -8.59
C ILE A 97 -2.98 17.39 -8.09
N ARG A 98 -3.64 17.82 -7.02
CA ARG A 98 -3.44 19.16 -6.46
C ARG A 98 -2.21 19.19 -5.56
N GLU A 99 -1.66 20.38 -5.35
CA GLU A 99 -0.56 20.61 -4.41
C GLU A 99 -0.90 20.09 -3.00
N THR A 100 -2.11 20.36 -2.52
CA THR A 100 -2.62 19.87 -1.23
C THR A 100 -2.72 18.35 -1.13
N ASP A 101 -2.81 17.64 -2.26
CA ASP A 101 -2.82 16.17 -2.25
C ASP A 101 -1.38 15.63 -2.13
N TRP A 102 -0.39 16.31 -2.72
CA TRP A 102 1.04 16.00 -2.52
C TRP A 102 1.48 16.20 -1.07
N GLU A 103 1.01 17.26 -0.42
CA GLU A 103 1.29 17.51 1.01
C GLU A 103 0.81 16.34 1.89
N LYS A 104 -0.28 15.67 1.52
CA LYS A 104 -0.78 14.51 2.27
C LYS A 104 0.15 13.32 2.08
N PHE A 105 0.59 13.01 0.85
CA PHE A 105 1.58 11.97 0.63
C PHE A 105 2.89 12.25 1.39
N GLN A 106 3.33 13.51 1.42
CA GLN A 106 4.51 13.90 2.21
C GLN A 106 4.31 13.63 3.71
N LYS A 107 3.15 13.97 4.27
CA LYS A 107 2.82 13.68 5.68
C LYS A 107 2.85 12.19 5.99
N VAL A 108 2.25 11.35 5.14
CA VAL A 108 2.27 9.89 5.33
C VAL A 108 3.70 9.36 5.27
N LEU A 109 4.50 9.83 4.30
CA LEU A 109 5.89 9.39 4.16
C LEU A 109 6.74 9.80 5.36
N MET A 110 6.55 11.03 5.87
CA MET A 110 7.22 11.49 7.08
C MET A 110 6.86 10.65 8.30
N ALA A 111 5.59 10.25 8.44
CA ALA A 111 5.17 9.38 9.53
C ALA A 111 5.85 8.00 9.48
N CYS A 112 5.96 7.38 8.30
CA CYS A 112 6.77 6.17 8.14
C CYS A 112 8.23 6.38 8.57
N HIS A 113 8.82 7.50 8.14
CA HIS A 113 10.22 7.82 8.40
C HIS A 113 10.47 8.07 9.89
N GLN A 114 9.51 8.63 10.63
CA GLN A 114 9.57 8.83 12.08
C GLN A 114 9.62 7.50 12.84
N GLU A 115 8.95 6.47 12.32
CA GLU A 115 9.03 5.09 12.83
C GLU A 115 10.28 4.34 12.35
N ASN A 116 11.27 5.04 11.77
CA ASN A 116 12.49 4.46 11.19
C ASN A 116 12.23 3.47 10.06
N ILE A 117 11.11 3.60 9.34
CA ILE A 117 10.76 2.75 8.20
C ILE A 117 10.83 3.54 6.90
N VAL A 118 11.59 3.00 5.95
CA VAL A 118 11.62 3.45 4.55
C VAL A 118 10.66 2.56 3.77
N HIS A 119 9.84 3.14 2.91
CA HIS A 119 8.94 2.40 2.03
C HIS A 119 9.72 1.60 0.98
N GLY A 120 10.68 2.24 0.28
CA GLY A 120 11.61 1.57 -0.63
C GLY A 120 11.07 1.24 -2.02
N ASP A 121 9.82 1.61 -2.35
CA ASP A 121 9.20 1.38 -3.66
C ASP A 121 8.17 2.48 -4.02
N ILE A 122 8.49 3.73 -3.69
CA ILE A 122 7.64 4.88 -3.99
C ILE A 122 7.53 5.07 -5.51
N LYS A 123 6.34 4.76 -6.05
CA LYS A 123 5.97 4.90 -7.46
C LYS A 123 4.47 5.18 -7.58
N ALA A 124 4.03 5.72 -8.71
CA ALA A 124 2.61 6.09 -8.93
C ALA A 124 1.61 4.93 -8.69
N GLY A 125 2.01 3.69 -8.97
CA GLY A 125 1.18 2.50 -8.73
C GLY A 125 0.97 2.14 -7.25
N ASN A 126 1.84 2.64 -6.37
CA ASN A 126 1.82 2.38 -4.93
C ASN A 126 1.32 3.59 -4.11
N CYS A 127 0.85 4.63 -4.78
CA CYS A 127 0.30 5.83 -4.17
C CYS A 127 -1.19 5.87 -4.51
N LEU A 128 -2.08 5.69 -3.53
CA LEU A 128 -3.53 5.78 -3.72
C LEU A 128 -4.05 7.15 -3.28
N LEU A 129 -4.95 7.73 -4.07
CA LEU A 129 -5.73 8.90 -3.69
C LEU A 129 -7.22 8.52 -3.69
N CYS A 130 -7.86 8.75 -2.56
CA CYS A 130 -9.26 8.47 -2.32
C CYS A 130 -10.14 9.67 -2.68
N ARG A 131 -11.44 9.42 -2.88
CA ARG A 131 -12.40 10.50 -3.22
C ARG A 131 -12.60 11.52 -2.11
N ASP A 132 -12.43 11.11 -0.85
CA ASP A 132 -12.41 12.00 0.32
C ASP A 132 -11.12 12.83 0.42
N GLY A 133 -10.17 12.62 -0.50
CA GLY A 133 -8.89 13.29 -0.53
C GLY A 133 -7.83 12.67 0.38
N SER A 134 -8.09 11.54 1.04
CA SER A 134 -7.05 10.82 1.79
C SER A 134 -6.01 10.20 0.84
N ALA A 135 -4.74 10.29 1.23
CA ALA A 135 -3.60 9.77 0.48
C ALA A 135 -3.03 8.57 1.22
N HIS A 136 -2.72 7.49 0.50
CA HIS A 136 -2.22 6.24 1.09
C HIS A 136 -1.05 5.69 0.31
N PHE A 137 -0.08 5.11 1.01
CA PHE A 137 0.93 4.25 0.38
C PHE A 137 0.55 2.79 0.53
N ILE A 138 0.83 1.97 -0.48
CA ILE A 138 0.58 0.53 -0.48
C ILE A 138 1.81 -0.23 -0.95
N ASP A 139 1.84 -1.54 -0.68
CA ASP A 139 2.91 -2.45 -1.10
C ASP A 139 4.25 -2.19 -0.38
N PHE A 140 4.29 -2.52 0.91
CA PHE A 140 5.47 -2.38 1.79
C PHE A 140 6.44 -3.57 1.67
N GLY A 141 6.32 -4.39 0.62
CA GLY A 141 7.12 -5.60 0.44
C GLY A 141 8.63 -5.34 0.24
N LYS A 142 9.04 -4.10 -0.07
CA LYS A 142 10.44 -3.67 -0.17
C LYS A 142 10.90 -2.77 0.97
N SER A 143 10.06 -2.57 1.97
CA SER A 143 10.37 -1.65 3.07
C SER A 143 11.49 -2.17 3.94
N SER A 144 12.21 -1.27 4.61
CA SER A 144 13.34 -1.63 5.44
C SER A 144 13.59 -0.58 6.51
N LEU A 145 14.42 -0.92 7.50
CA LEU A 145 14.92 0.05 8.46
C LEU A 145 15.63 1.21 7.76
N SER A 146 15.43 2.41 8.29
CA SER A 146 15.97 3.64 7.75
C SER A 146 17.49 3.71 7.85
N SER A 147 18.11 4.17 6.76
CA SER A 147 19.41 4.86 6.78
C SER A 147 19.20 6.24 6.18
N LYS A 148 20.13 7.17 6.42
CA LYS A 148 20.04 8.52 5.87
C LYS A 148 19.88 8.50 4.34
N GLU A 149 20.65 7.67 3.66
CA GLU A 149 20.62 7.51 2.20
C GLU A 149 19.27 6.99 1.72
N ARG A 150 18.69 6.02 2.44
CA ARG A 150 17.39 5.42 2.08
C ARG A 150 16.21 6.36 2.32
N LEU A 151 16.22 7.12 3.41
CA LEU A 151 15.23 8.16 3.67
C LEU A 151 15.26 9.24 2.58
N MET A 152 16.47 9.69 2.22
CA MET A 152 16.66 10.66 1.13
C MET A 152 16.17 10.10 -0.21
N HIS A 153 16.39 8.81 -0.48
CA HIS A 153 15.93 8.16 -1.70
C HIS A 153 14.40 8.12 -1.80
N ASP A 154 13.70 7.70 -0.75
CA ASP A 154 12.22 7.72 -0.70
C ASP A 154 11.67 9.11 -0.99
N TRP A 155 12.27 10.13 -0.36
CA TRP A 155 11.88 11.53 -0.55
C TRP A 155 12.11 12.01 -1.99
N ALA A 156 13.25 11.63 -2.58
CA ALA A 156 13.56 11.94 -3.96
C ALA A 156 12.58 11.28 -4.94
N CYS A 157 12.19 10.02 -4.69
CA CYS A 157 11.17 9.32 -5.48
C CYS A 157 9.81 10.04 -5.44
N LEU A 158 9.34 10.45 -4.26
CA LEU A 158 8.08 11.19 -4.13
C LEU A 158 8.14 12.55 -4.84
N THR A 159 9.26 13.26 -4.69
CA THR A 159 9.49 14.56 -5.36
C THR A 159 9.52 14.41 -6.88
N LYS A 160 10.15 13.34 -7.37
CA LYS A 160 10.17 13.01 -8.80
C LYS A 160 8.76 12.76 -9.33
N LEU A 161 7.95 11.93 -8.65
CA LEU A 161 6.55 11.69 -9.04
C LEU A 161 5.78 13.02 -9.12
N LYS A 162 5.92 13.88 -8.10
CA LYS A 162 5.28 15.20 -8.11
C LYS A 162 5.67 16.02 -9.33
N SER A 163 6.95 16.04 -9.73
CA SER A 163 7.40 16.74 -10.93
C SER A 163 6.85 16.13 -12.23
N GLU A 164 6.75 14.80 -12.32
CA GLU A 164 6.21 14.10 -13.49
C GLU A 164 4.73 14.44 -13.71
N PHE A 165 3.94 14.49 -12.64
CA PHE A 165 2.52 14.79 -12.72
C PHE A 165 2.19 16.28 -12.67
N GLY A 166 3.09 17.12 -12.15
CA GLY A 166 2.93 18.58 -12.13
C GLY A 166 3.20 19.24 -13.49
N ASN A 167 3.95 18.57 -14.38
CA ASN A 167 4.29 19.06 -15.73
C ASN A 167 3.25 18.68 -16.80
N VAL A 168 2.19 17.96 -16.45
CA VAL A 168 1.08 17.70 -17.37
C VAL A 168 0.35 19.02 -17.55
N ARG A 169 0.69 19.72 -18.63
CA ARG A 169 0.06 20.98 -19.03
C ARG A 169 -1.45 20.84 -18.91
N GLN A 170 -2.06 21.78 -18.20
CA GLN A 170 -3.46 22.12 -18.39
C GLN A 170 -3.59 22.52 -19.86
N GLU A 171 -3.97 21.58 -20.72
CA GLU A 171 -4.52 21.94 -22.02
C GLU A 171 -5.87 22.60 -21.78
N ALA A 172 -6.02 23.75 -22.44
CA ALA A 172 -6.98 24.81 -22.23
C ALA A 172 -8.45 24.40 -22.40
#